data_AF-A0AA35N5U1-F1
#
_entry.id   AF-A0AA35N5U1-F1
#
_cell.length_a   1.000
_cell.length_b   1.000
_cell.length_c   1.000
_cell.angle_alpha   90.00
_cell.angle_beta   90.00
_cell.angle_gamma   90.00
#
_symmetry.space_group_name_H-M   'P 1'
#
loop_
_entity.id
_entity.type
_entity.pdbx_description
1 polymer ?
#
loop_
_entity_poly.entity_id
_entity_poly.type
_entity_poly.pdbx_seq_one_letter_code
_entity_poly.pdbx_strand_id
1 'polypeptide(L)' 'MLEMRQMIEQACLPDRCEVSCLDGTNLTIRLGQGQSLDEGVTLNGVPLQSLNSCRDLVHLVGQLHALRDSRPARFRSIA' A
#
# COMPACT_ATOMS: atom_id res chain seq x y z
N MET A 1 -7.63 15.77 1.84
CA MET A 1 -6.64 14.67 1.85
C MET A 1 -7.22 13.32 2.28
N LEU A 2 -8.26 13.28 3.11
CA LEU A 2 -8.93 12.03 3.51
C LEU A 2 -9.50 11.23 2.33
N GLU A 3 -10.11 11.87 1.33
CA GLU A 3 -10.77 11.16 0.22
C GLU A 3 -9.83 10.25 -0.58
N MET A 4 -8.65 10.76 -0.96
CA MET A 4 -7.68 9.98 -1.73
C MET A 4 -7.10 8.82 -0.93
N ARG A 5 -6.80 9.05 0.36
CA ARG A 5 -6.36 8.00 1.28
C ARG A 5 -7.39 6.87 1.34
N GLN A 6 -8.66 7.20 1.55
CA GLN A 6 -9.74 6.22 1.61
C GLN A 6 -9.86 5.43 0.30
N MET A 7 -9.71 6.09 -0.86
CA MET A 7 -9.74 5.40 -2.16
C MET A 7 -8.62 4.36 -2.30
N ILE A 8 -7.39 4.69 -1.88
CA ILE A 8 -6.27 3.74 -1.89
C ILE A 8 -6.53 2.59 -0.93
N GLU A 9 -6.98 2.88 0.30
CA GLU A 9 -7.25 1.86 1.32
C GLU A 9 -8.35 0.90 0.86
N GLN A 10 -9.41 1.40 0.21
CA GLN A 10 -10.48 0.58 -0.37
C GLN A 10 -10.02 -0.24 -1.58
N ALA A 11 -9.16 0.31 -2.44
CA ALA A 11 -8.66 -0.40 -3.62
C ALA A 11 -7.73 -1.58 -3.28
N CYS A 12 -7.13 -1.56 -2.08
CA CYS A 12 -6.28 -2.64 -1.57
C CYS A 12 -7.04 -3.77 -0.87
N LEU A 13 -8.37 -3.67 -0.70
CA LEU A 13 -9.17 -4.73 -0.10
C LEU A 13 -9.08 -6.03 -0.92
N PRO A 14 -9.07 -7.22 -0.27
CA PRO A 14 -9.32 -7.47 1.15
C PRO A 14 -8.11 -7.28 2.09
N ASP A 15 -6.96 -6.87 1.57
CA ASP A 15 -5.75 -6.71 2.36
C ASP A 15 -5.77 -5.42 3.18
N ARG A 16 -5.15 -5.43 4.36
CA ARG A 16 -5.10 -4.23 5.20
C ARG A 16 -4.11 -3.24 4.60
N CYS A 17 -4.61 -2.09 4.17
CA CYS A 17 -3.79 -1.01 3.65
C CYS A 17 -3.84 0.18 4.61
N GLU A 18 -2.69 0.77 4.88
CA GLU A 18 -2.57 2.04 5.60
C GLU A 18 -1.79 3.04 4.76
N VAL A 19 -2.39 4.21 4.55
CA VAL A 19 -1.75 5.32 3.84
C VAL A 19 -1.48 6.44 4.83
N SER A 20 -0.22 6.87 4.89
CA SER A 20 0.21 8.01 5.68
C SER A 20 0.95 9.01 4.81
N CYS A 21 0.88 10.28 5.20
CA CYS A 21 1.62 11.36 4.56
C CYS A 21 2.28 12.18 5.66
N LEU A 22 3.58 12.02 5.83
CA LEU A 22 4.34 12.69 6.90
C LEU A 22 4.85 14.06 6.42
N ASP A 23 5.32 14.14 5.19
CA ASP A 23 6.00 15.31 4.63
C ASP A 23 5.10 16.20 3.75
N GLY A 24 3.79 15.92 3.70
CA GLY A 24 2.79 16.64 2.88
C GLY A 24 2.94 16.46 1.36
N THR A 25 4.04 15.87 0.90
CA THR A 25 4.41 15.76 -0.52
C THR A 25 4.42 14.32 -0.99
N ASN A 26 4.86 13.41 -0.11
CA ASN A 26 5.03 12.00 -0.41
C ASN A 26 4.12 11.17 0.49
N LEU A 27 3.53 10.12 -0.08
CA LEU A 27 2.77 9.12 0.63
C LEU A 27 3.66 7.91 0.96
N THR A 28 3.43 7.40 2.16
CA THR A 28 3.88 6.08 2.59
C THR A 28 2.67 5.17 2.63
N ILE A 29 2.72 4.07 1.90
CA ILE A 29 1.63 3.09 1.80
C ILE A 29 2.14 1.76 2.33
N ARG A 30 1.43 1.21 3.31
CA ARG A 30 1.72 -0.08 3.92
C ARG A 30 0.61 -1.03 3.53
N LEU A 31 0.94 -2.11 2.82
CA LEU A 31 0.01 -3.17 2.49
C LEU A 31 0.37 -4.40 3.34
N GLY A 32 -0.56 -4.84 4.17
CA GLY A 32 -0.42 -5.98 5.04
C GLY A 32 -0.42 -7.31 4.29
N GLN A 33 -0.38 -8.39 5.06
CA GLN A 33 -0.88 -9.69 4.62
C GLN A 33 -2.05 -10.06 5.53
N GLY A 34 -3.28 -9.93 5.01
CA GLY A 34 -4.50 -10.13 5.78
C GLY A 34 -4.74 -8.98 6.76
N GLN A 35 -4.83 -9.29 8.06
CA GLN A 35 -5.11 -8.28 9.10
C GLN A 35 -3.84 -7.62 9.67
N SER A 36 -2.66 -8.15 9.34
CA SER A 36 -1.38 -7.74 9.91
C SER A 36 -0.57 -6.89 8.94
N LEU A 37 -0.14 -5.72 9.38
CA LEU A 37 0.77 -4.83 8.64
C LEU A 37 2.26 -5.09 8.94
N ASP A 38 2.55 -6.00 9.86
CA ASP A 38 3.91 -6.35 10.29
C ASP A 38 4.62 -7.18 9.21
N GLU A 39 3.95 -8.20 8.69
CA GLU A 39 4.44 -9.01 7.57
C GLU A 39 4.16 -8.39 6.19
N GLY A 40 3.68 -7.14 6.15
CA GLY A 40 3.31 -6.43 4.93
C GLY A 40 4.46 -5.83 4.12
N VAL A 41 4.16 -5.34 2.91
CA VAL A 41 5.07 -4.49 2.12
C VAL A 41 4.85 -3.02 2.45
N THR A 42 5.93 -2.25 2.48
CA THR A 42 5.86 -0.80 2.69
C THR A 42 6.48 -0.10 1.48
N LEU A 43 5.68 0.74 0.82
CA LEU A 43 6.10 1.58 -0.28
C LEU A 43 6.21 3.02 0.23
N ASN A 44 7.41 3.59 0.15
CA ASN A 44 7.68 4.96 0.57
C ASN A 44 7.98 5.84 -0.64
N GLY A 45 7.72 7.14 -0.51
CA GLY A 45 8.11 8.12 -1.51
C GLY A 45 7.16 8.20 -2.71
N VAL A 46 5.90 7.79 -2.55
CA VAL A 46 4.91 7.93 -3.63
C VAL A 46 4.50 9.40 -3.73
N PRO A 47 4.82 10.09 -4.83
CA PRO A 47 4.51 11.51 -4.94
C PRO A 47 2.99 11.70 -5.02
N LEU A 48 2.42 12.57 -4.18
CA LEU A 48 0.98 12.89 -4.25
C LEU A 48 0.56 13.38 -5.63
N GLN A 49 1.42 14.14 -6.28
CA GLN A 49 1.21 14.63 -7.64
C GLN A 49 1.06 13.52 -8.69
N SER A 50 1.61 12.32 -8.45
CA SER A 50 1.40 11.18 -9.36
C SER A 50 -0.02 10.66 -9.24
N LEU A 51 -0.58 10.66 -8.03
CA LEU A 51 -1.93 10.19 -7.77
C LEU A 51 -2.97 11.26 -8.11
N ASN A 52 -3.07 11.66 -9.38
CA ASN A 52 -4.08 12.62 -9.83
C ASN A 52 -5.31 11.96 -10.48
N SER A 53 -5.31 10.63 -10.63
CA SER A 53 -6.39 9.91 -11.31
C SER A 53 -6.60 8.51 -10.73
N CYS A 54 -7.83 7.99 -10.88
CA CYS A 54 -8.16 6.61 -10.55
C CYS A 54 -7.23 5.59 -11.24
N ARG A 55 -6.72 5.91 -12.44
CA ARG A 55 -5.78 5.04 -13.14
C ARG A 55 -4.45 4.91 -12.39
N ASP A 56 -3.90 6.02 -11.91
CA ASP A 56 -2.66 6.03 -11.12
C ASP A 56 -2.83 5.24 -9.82
N LEU A 57 -4.00 5.39 -9.17
CA LEU A 57 -4.37 4.59 -8.00
C LEU A 57 -4.38 3.08 -8.31
N VAL A 58 -5.01 2.66 -9.40
CA VAL A 58 -5.01 1.24 -9.81
C VAL A 58 -3.60 0.75 -10.14
N HIS A 59 -2.78 1.59 -10.79
CA HIS A 59 -1.40 1.25 -11.12
C HIS A 59 -0.52 1.09 -9.86
N LEU A 60 -0.72 1.96 -8.88
CA LEU A 60 -0.07 1.90 -7.58
C LEU A 60 -0.45 0.63 -6.82
N VAL A 61 -1.74 0.33 -6.73
CA VAL A 61 -2.26 -0.88 -6.07
C VAL A 61 -1.75 -2.14 -6.76
N GLY A 62 -1.72 -2.15 -8.10
CA GLY A 62 -1.13 -3.25 -8.87
C GLY A 62 0.35 -3.48 -8.54
N GLN A 63 1.13 -2.42 -8.41
CA GLN A 63 2.54 -2.51 -7.98
C GLN A 63 2.69 -3.01 -6.54
N LEU A 64 1.84 -2.56 -5.62
CA LEU A 64 1.83 -3.05 -4.24
C LEU A 64 1.51 -4.55 -4.17
N HIS A 65 0.51 -5.00 -4.93
CA HIS A 65 0.15 -6.40 -5.03
C HIS A 65 1.26 -7.25 -5.66
N ALA A 66 1.90 -6.76 -6.73
CA ALA A 66 3.02 -7.43 -7.37
C ALA A 66 4.26 -7.49 -6.45
N LEU A 67 4.54 -6.43 -5.68
CA LEU A 67 5.64 -6.41 -4.72
C LEU A 67 5.39 -7.39 -3.55
N ARG A 68 4.14 -7.49 -3.10
CA ARG A 68 3.71 -8.49 -2.11
C ARG A 68 3.88 -9.91 -2.66
N ASP A 69 3.38 -10.17 -3.86
CA ASP A 69 3.45 -11.49 -4.50
C ASP A 69 4.90 -11.91 -4.79
N SER A 70 5.74 -10.95 -5.21
CA SER A 70 7.16 -11.17 -5.47
C SER A 70 7.98 -11.37 -4.19
N ARG A 71 7.44 -11.06 -3.00
CA ARG A 71 8.07 -11.49 -1.75
C ARG A 71 7.81 -12.98 -1.62
N PRO A 72 8.84 -13.85 -1.69
CA PRO A 72 8.63 -15.24 -1.35
C PRO A 72 8.09 -15.25 0.07
N ALA A 73 6.91 -15.86 0.27
CA ALA A 73 6.25 -16.00 1.57
C ALA A 73 7.33 -16.33 2.61
N ARG A 74 7.74 -15.32 3.38
CA ARG A 74 8.86 -15.47 4.30
C ARG A 74 8.30 -16.40 5.36
N PHE A 75 8.86 -17.60 5.35
CA PHE A 75 8.63 -18.67 6.29
C PHE A 75 8.14 -18.13 7.62
N ARG A 76 6.89 -18.47 7.94
CA ARG A 76 6.37 -18.35 9.28
C ARG A 76 7.30 -19.19 10.16
N SER A 77 8.17 -18.53 10.91
CA SER A 77 9.00 -19.19 11.91
C SER A 77 8.05 -19.95 12.84
N ILE A 78 8.14 -21.28 12.79
CA ILE A 78 7.61 -22.14 13.84
C ILE A 78 8.40 -21.85 15.11
N ALA A 79 7.71 -21.44 16.16
CA ALA A 79 8.20 -21.44 17.54
C ALA A 79 7.09 -22.02 18.42
#